data_AF-A0A4U7EPW9-F1
#
_entry.id   AF-A0A4U7EPW9-F1
#
_cell.length_a   1.000
_cell.length_b   1.000
_cell.length_c   1.000
_cell.angle_alpha   90.00
_cell.angle_beta   90.00
_cell.angle_gamma   90.00
#
_symmetry.space_group_name_H-M   'P 1'
#
loop_
_entity.id
_entity.type
_entity.pdbx_description
1 polymer ?
#
loop_
_entity_poly.entity_id
_entity_poly.type
_entity_poly.pdbx_seq_one_letter_code
_entity_poly.pdbx_strand_id
1 'polypeptide(L)'
;MKSGAGDDPFADDDDQEDNVDKDSANPALEPHHEDLHEETGEPDSTTAMPGVPDHPGDVEATLPWIHRRDGVKDDRDHKTIHYTEHTVKRERRELRPALEERLGDDVELTDAREAAYLVGMEHLDEVANVLREWGYDIE
;
A
#
# COMPACT_ATOMS: atom_id res chain seq x y z
N MET A 1 -47.34 5.40 22.16
CA MET A 1 -46.20 6.27 21.81
C MET A 1 -44.96 5.38 21.82
N LYS A 2 -44.26 5.25 20.69
CA LYS A 2 -43.04 4.43 20.58
C LYS A 2 -41.88 5.36 20.87
N SER A 3 -41.26 5.24 22.04
CA SER A 3 -40.02 5.97 22.36
C SER A 3 -38.93 5.53 21.37
N GLY A 4 -38.20 6.52 20.87
CA GLY A 4 -37.34 6.40 19.70
C GLY A 4 -36.10 5.54 19.92
N ALA A 5 -35.66 4.96 18.81
CA ALA A 5 -34.31 4.47 18.62
C ALA A 5 -33.36 5.68 18.58
N GLY A 6 -32.33 5.61 19.42
CA GLY A 6 -31.24 6.56 19.53
C GLY A 6 -30.18 5.96 20.45
N ASP A 7 -29.76 4.74 20.11
CA ASP A 7 -28.53 4.16 20.67
C ASP A 7 -27.40 4.76 19.82
N ASP A 8 -26.57 5.58 20.45
CA ASP A 8 -25.46 6.27 19.82
C ASP A 8 -24.31 5.27 19.58
N PRO A 9 -23.91 4.99 18.33
CA PRO A 9 -22.86 4.01 18.03
C PRO A 9 -21.45 4.53 18.32
N PHE A 10 -21.29 5.72 18.89
CA PHE A 10 -20.00 6.33 19.24
C PHE A 10 -19.81 6.55 20.75
N ALA A 11 -20.54 5.82 21.59
CA ALA A 11 -20.21 5.76 23.02
C ALA A 11 -18.89 4.96 23.19
N ASP A 12 -17.77 5.68 23.26
CA ASP A 12 -16.45 5.14 23.61
C ASP A 12 -16.48 4.59 25.05
N ASP A 13 -16.21 3.29 25.18
CA ASP A 13 -15.86 2.65 26.45
C ASP A 13 -14.32 2.62 26.51
N ASP A 14 -13.75 3.76 26.89
CA ASP A 14 -12.37 3.84 27.38
C ASP A 14 -12.31 3.12 28.73
N ASP A 15 -11.54 2.02 28.81
CA ASP A 15 -10.71 1.63 29.97
C ASP A 15 -10.31 0.13 29.94
N GLN A 16 -9.08 -0.19 29.50
CA GLN A 16 -8.04 -0.83 30.35
C GLN A 16 -6.93 -1.56 29.55
N GLU A 17 -5.70 -1.19 29.91
CA GLU A 17 -4.45 -1.90 29.68
C GLU A 17 -4.44 -3.28 30.39
N ASP A 18 -3.87 -4.34 29.78
CA ASP A 18 -2.56 -4.90 30.16
C ASP A 18 -2.24 -6.23 29.44
N ASN A 19 -0.94 -6.51 29.35
CA ASN A 19 -0.18 -7.48 28.55
C ASN A 19 -0.43 -8.98 28.82
N VAL A 20 -0.24 -9.85 27.79
CA VAL A 20 0.52 -11.12 27.89
C VAL A 20 0.94 -11.70 26.52
N ASP A 21 2.25 -11.91 26.36
CA ASP A 21 2.94 -12.73 25.36
C ASP A 21 2.41 -14.18 25.26
N LYS A 22 2.38 -14.75 24.04
CA LYS A 22 2.86 -16.12 23.77
C LYS A 22 3.00 -16.47 22.28
N ASP A 23 4.18 -17.00 22.04
CA ASP A 23 4.83 -17.53 20.84
C ASP A 23 4.18 -18.82 20.26
N SER A 24 4.47 -19.08 18.98
CA SER A 24 4.45 -20.37 18.27
C SER A 24 3.12 -21.06 17.92
N ALA A 25 2.83 -21.16 16.61
CA ALA A 25 2.92 -22.44 15.86
C ALA A 25 2.47 -22.28 14.39
N ASN A 26 3.35 -22.66 13.47
CA ASN A 26 3.08 -22.91 12.05
C ASN A 26 2.16 -24.15 11.88
N PRO A 27 1.43 -24.29 10.76
CA PRO A 27 1.70 -25.47 9.94
C PRO A 27 1.70 -25.20 8.43
N ALA A 28 2.61 -25.91 7.76
CA ALA A 28 2.70 -26.04 6.32
C ALA A 28 2.20 -27.44 5.89
N LEU A 29 1.73 -27.55 4.63
CA LEU A 29 1.66 -28.75 3.76
C LEU A 29 0.54 -29.78 4.09
N GLU A 30 -0.22 -30.41 3.19
CA GLU A 30 -0.16 -30.68 1.74
C GLU A 30 -1.53 -31.32 1.27
N PRO A 31 -1.73 -31.69 -0.02
CA PRO A 31 -2.99 -31.66 -0.76
C PRO A 31 -3.77 -33.00 -0.79
N HIS A 32 -5.05 -32.93 -1.13
CA HIS A 32 -5.80 -34.11 -1.57
C HIS A 32 -6.39 -33.88 -2.97
N HIS A 33 -5.72 -34.51 -3.92
CA HIS A 33 -6.21 -34.86 -5.24
C HIS A 33 -7.27 -35.95 -5.09
N GLU A 34 -8.46 -35.75 -5.66
CA GLU A 34 -9.27 -36.85 -6.19
C GLU A 34 -9.63 -36.51 -7.62
N ASP A 35 -9.06 -37.30 -8.50
CA ASP A 35 -9.16 -37.27 -9.95
C ASP A 35 -10.17 -38.34 -10.38
N LEU A 36 -10.65 -38.21 -11.62
CA LEU A 36 -11.42 -39.16 -12.42
C LEU A 36 -12.96 -39.10 -12.30
N HIS A 37 -13.60 -38.48 -13.30
CA HIS A 37 -14.03 -39.27 -14.45
C HIS A 37 -14.32 -38.40 -15.68
N GLU A 38 -13.79 -38.91 -16.79
CA GLU A 38 -13.73 -38.38 -18.15
C GLU A 38 -15.02 -38.71 -18.92
N GLU A 39 -15.60 -37.75 -19.64
CA GLU A 39 -16.42 -38.06 -20.82
C GLU A 39 -16.17 -37.01 -21.92
N THR A 40 -15.62 -37.54 -23.01
CA THR A 40 -15.32 -36.93 -24.30
C THR A 40 -16.56 -36.45 -25.05
N GLY A 41 -16.49 -35.23 -25.61
CA GLY A 41 -17.38 -34.75 -26.68
C GLY A 41 -16.70 -33.65 -27.50
N GLU A 42 -16.54 -33.89 -28.80
CA GLU A 42 -15.85 -33.04 -29.78
C GLU A 42 -16.54 -31.66 -30.01
N PRO A 43 -15.82 -30.61 -30.48
CA PRO A 43 -16.41 -29.30 -30.75
C PRO A 43 -17.03 -29.26 -32.16
N ASP A 44 -18.36 -29.19 -32.25
CA ASP A 44 -19.04 -28.90 -33.51
C ASP A 44 -18.92 -27.40 -33.82
N SER A 45 -18.16 -27.10 -34.87
CA SER A 45 -17.88 -25.76 -35.34
C SER A 45 -19.04 -25.32 -36.24
N THR A 46 -20.02 -24.62 -35.67
CA THR A 46 -21.04 -23.90 -36.45
C THR A 46 -20.69 -22.42 -36.49
N THR A 47 -20.17 -21.98 -37.65
CA THR A 47 -20.04 -20.57 -38.02
C THR A 47 -21.42 -19.91 -38.01
N ALA A 48 -21.75 -19.21 -36.93
CA ALA A 48 -22.91 -18.33 -36.86
C ALA A 48 -22.49 -16.91 -37.25
N MET A 49 -23.23 -16.32 -38.19
CA MET A 49 -23.09 -14.91 -38.58
C MET A 49 -23.25 -13.98 -37.36
N PRO A 50 -22.57 -12.81 -37.32
CA PRO A 50 -22.76 -11.89 -36.21
C PRO A 50 -24.19 -11.34 -36.25
N GLY A 51 -25.04 -11.86 -35.37
CA GLY A 51 -26.37 -11.33 -35.12
C GLY A 51 -26.26 -9.91 -34.55
N VAL A 52 -27.14 -9.04 -35.00
CA VAL A 52 -27.35 -7.75 -34.35
C VAL A 52 -27.88 -8.05 -32.94
N PRO A 53 -27.24 -7.57 -31.87
CA PRO A 53 -27.64 -7.90 -30.50
C PRO A 53 -29.06 -7.39 -30.20
N ASP A 54 -29.95 -8.28 -29.75
CA ASP A 54 -31.35 -7.99 -29.43
C ASP A 54 -31.51 -7.17 -28.13
N HIS A 55 -30.43 -7.04 -27.34
CA HIS A 55 -30.42 -6.27 -26.11
C HIS A 55 -29.09 -5.51 -25.96
N PRO A 56 -29.06 -4.26 -25.46
CA PRO A 56 -27.81 -3.51 -25.25
C PRO A 56 -26.85 -4.14 -24.23
N GLY A 57 -27.24 -5.24 -23.58
CA GLY A 57 -26.38 -6.07 -22.72
C GLY A 57 -25.78 -7.31 -23.40
N ASP A 58 -26.05 -7.53 -24.68
CA ASP A 58 -25.62 -8.71 -25.46
C ASP A 58 -24.32 -8.47 -26.25
N VAL A 59 -23.73 -7.28 -26.10
CA VAL A 59 -22.31 -7.04 -26.35
C VAL A 59 -21.56 -7.44 -25.08
N GLU A 60 -20.57 -8.34 -25.19
CA GLU A 60 -19.58 -8.55 -24.13
C GLU A 60 -18.90 -7.20 -23.86
N ALA A 61 -19.47 -6.42 -22.96
CA ALA A 61 -18.90 -5.18 -22.51
C ALA A 61 -17.63 -5.54 -21.76
N THR A 62 -16.49 -5.46 -22.45
CA THR A 62 -15.18 -5.53 -21.81
C THR A 62 -15.12 -4.35 -20.87
N LEU A 63 -15.47 -4.59 -19.60
CA LEU A 63 -15.39 -3.59 -18.56
C LEU A 63 -13.93 -3.10 -18.53
N PRO A 64 -13.69 -1.78 -18.46
CA PRO A 64 -12.34 -1.27 -18.32
C PRO A 64 -11.72 -1.92 -17.07
N TRP A 65 -10.59 -2.60 -17.26
CA TRP A 65 -9.86 -3.22 -16.17
C TRP A 65 -9.44 -2.14 -15.18
N ILE A 66 -9.92 -2.24 -13.94
CA ILE A 66 -9.34 -1.51 -12.82
C ILE A 66 -8.20 -2.38 -12.28
N HIS A 67 -6.96 -1.98 -12.57
CA HIS A 67 -5.80 -2.60 -11.96
C HIS A 67 -5.78 -2.20 -10.48
N ARG A 68 -6.23 -3.11 -9.62
CA ARG A 68 -6.27 -2.90 -8.18
C ARG A 68 -4.91 -3.34 -7.62
N ARG A 69 -4.13 -2.41 -7.09
CA ARG A 69 -2.95 -2.73 -6.28
C ARG A 69 -3.45 -3.18 -4.91
N ASP A 70 -2.91 -4.26 -4.38
CA ASP A 70 -3.18 -4.73 -3.03
C ASP A 70 -2.47 -3.85 -1.98
N GLY A 71 -1.46 -3.07 -2.38
CA GLY A 71 -0.90 -1.98 -1.57
C GLY A 71 -0.07 -0.97 -2.35
N VAL A 72 0.24 0.17 -1.71
CA VAL A 72 1.11 1.22 -2.30
C VAL A 72 2.49 0.68 -2.72
N LYS A 73 2.89 -0.46 -2.16
CA LYS A 73 4.18 -1.13 -2.35
C LYS A 73 4.19 -2.22 -3.41
N ASP A 74 3.05 -2.57 -4.01
CA ASP A 74 3.04 -3.59 -5.06
C ASP A 74 3.91 -3.18 -6.25
N ASP A 75 4.64 -4.15 -6.79
CA ASP A 75 5.58 -4.04 -7.92
C ASP A 75 6.78 -3.09 -7.71
N ARG A 76 7.13 -2.77 -6.45
CA ARG A 76 8.33 -1.96 -6.14
C ARG A 76 9.38 -2.77 -5.39
N ASP A 77 10.58 -2.90 -5.99
CA ASP A 77 11.78 -3.30 -5.27
C ASP A 77 12.09 -2.22 -4.22
N HIS A 78 12.04 -2.58 -2.94
CA HIS A 78 12.23 -1.65 -1.85
C HIS A 78 13.56 -1.91 -1.16
N LYS A 79 14.27 -0.82 -0.87
CA LYS A 79 15.54 -0.89 -0.13
C LYS A 79 15.36 -0.25 1.24
N THR A 80 15.71 -1.00 2.28
CA THR A 80 15.75 -0.48 3.65
C THR A 80 16.96 0.42 3.81
N ILE A 81 16.72 1.67 4.22
CA ILE A 81 17.77 2.63 4.59
C ILE A 81 17.69 2.85 6.10
N HIS A 82 18.83 2.78 6.77
CA HIS A 82 18.93 3.04 8.21
C HIS A 82 19.40 4.47 8.46
N TYR A 83 18.72 5.15 9.39
CA TYR A 83 19.04 6.51 9.80
C TYR A 83 19.41 6.55 11.28
N THR A 84 20.18 7.57 11.67
CA THR A 84 20.41 7.83 13.09
C THR A 84 19.12 8.25 13.78
N GLU A 85 18.99 7.99 15.08
CA GLU A 85 17.83 8.42 15.86
C GLU A 85 17.61 9.94 15.79
N HIS A 86 18.70 10.71 15.80
CA HIS A 86 18.65 12.17 15.66
C HIS A 86 18.04 12.58 14.31
N THR A 87 18.45 11.95 13.21
CA THR A 87 17.90 12.21 11.86
C THR A 87 16.40 11.93 11.82
N VAL A 88 15.95 10.78 12.37
CA VAL A 88 14.52 10.41 12.39
C VAL A 88 13.68 11.40 13.21
N LYS A 89 14.22 11.89 14.34
CA LYS A 89 13.53 12.90 15.17
C LYS A 89 13.37 14.21 14.42
N ARG A 90 14.41 14.68 13.72
CA ARG A 90 14.35 15.90 12.91
C ARG A 90 13.40 15.76 11.74
N GLU A 91 13.41 14.62 11.06
CA GLU A 91 12.49 14.33 9.96
C GLU A 91 11.01 14.49 10.40
N ARG A 92 10.64 13.89 11.54
CA ARG A 92 9.26 13.96 12.05
C ARG A 92 8.85 15.34 12.59
N ARG A 93 9.79 16.10 13.16
CA ARG A 93 9.50 17.37 13.84
C ARG A 93 9.68 18.59 12.96
N GLU A 94 10.54 18.50 11.94
CA GLU A 94 10.94 19.63 11.10
C GLU A 94 10.54 19.38 9.66
N LEU A 95 11.02 18.29 9.03
CA LEU A 95 10.86 18.08 7.59
C LEU A 95 9.40 17.95 7.19
N ARG A 96 8.68 16.98 7.76
CA ARG A 96 7.30 16.70 7.35
C ARG A 96 6.34 17.87 7.66
N PRO A 97 6.30 18.43 8.89
CA PRO A 97 5.41 19.54 9.18
C PRO A 97 5.70 20.78 8.33
N ALA A 98 6.96 21.08 8.03
CA ALA A 98 7.31 22.20 7.18
C ALA A 98 6.89 22.01 5.71
N LEU A 99 6.82 20.77 5.23
CA LEU A 99 6.30 20.45 3.90
C LEU A 99 4.76 20.54 3.88
N GLU A 100 4.10 19.96 4.88
CA GLU A 100 2.64 20.02 5.05
C GLU A 100 2.15 21.48 5.11
N GLU A 101 2.83 22.33 5.89
CA GLU A 101 2.52 23.77 5.98
C GLU A 101 2.65 24.49 4.62
N ARG A 102 3.67 24.15 3.83
CA ARG A 102 3.92 24.80 2.53
C ARG A 102 2.97 24.32 1.43
N LEU A 103 2.58 23.06 1.48
CA LEU A 103 1.71 22.43 0.49
C LEU A 103 0.23 22.60 0.83
N GLY A 104 -0.09 22.85 2.10
CA GLY A 104 -1.45 22.97 2.60
C GLY A 104 -2.22 21.64 2.62
N ASP A 105 -1.50 20.52 2.65
CA ASP A 105 -2.05 19.16 2.65
C ASP A 105 -1.14 18.21 3.44
N ASP A 106 -1.67 17.05 3.81
CA ASP A 106 -0.92 16.00 4.50
C ASP A 106 0.12 15.38 3.55
N VAL A 107 1.33 15.09 4.08
CA VAL A 107 2.42 14.53 3.28
C VAL A 107 2.86 13.20 3.86
N GLU A 108 2.80 12.16 3.04
CA GLU A 108 3.33 10.85 3.42
C GLU A 108 4.83 10.93 3.73
N LEU A 109 5.24 10.36 4.88
CA LEU A 109 6.63 10.47 5.34
C LEU A 109 7.61 9.83 4.36
N THR A 110 7.18 8.77 3.68
CA THR A 110 7.98 8.10 2.66
C THR A 110 8.23 9.02 1.47
N ASP A 111 7.20 9.73 1.01
CA ASP A 111 7.29 10.65 -0.12
C ASP A 111 8.09 11.90 0.24
N ALA A 112 7.91 12.45 1.45
CA ALA A 112 8.73 13.54 1.97
C ALA A 112 10.23 13.18 1.98
N ARG A 113 10.55 11.94 2.38
CA ARG A 113 11.92 11.44 2.40
C ARG A 113 12.48 11.23 0.99
N GLU A 114 11.70 10.64 0.10
CA GLU A 114 12.11 10.45 -1.30
C GLU A 114 12.36 11.79 -1.98
N ALA A 115 11.45 12.77 -1.81
CA ALA A 115 11.62 14.12 -2.31
C ALA A 115 12.89 14.80 -1.74
N ALA A 116 13.11 14.71 -0.42
CA ALA A 116 14.31 15.26 0.20
C ALA A 116 15.60 14.60 -0.31
N TYR A 117 15.57 13.29 -0.56
CA TYR A 117 16.70 12.56 -1.11
C TYR A 117 17.00 12.95 -2.57
N LEU A 118 15.97 13.10 -3.39
CA LEU A 118 16.09 13.58 -4.78
C LEU A 118 16.68 14.99 -4.83
N VAL A 119 16.17 15.92 -4.01
CA VAL A 119 16.72 17.27 -3.90
C VAL A 119 18.17 17.22 -3.43
N GLY A 120 18.50 16.41 -2.43
CA GLY A 120 19.89 16.24 -1.96
C GLY A 120 20.87 15.81 -3.07
N MET A 121 20.41 15.02 -4.05
CA MET A 121 21.24 14.61 -5.19
C MET A 121 21.53 15.73 -6.18
N GLU A 122 20.73 16.80 -6.20
CA GLU A 122 20.94 18.00 -7.01
C GLU A 122 21.71 19.10 -6.24
N HIS A 123 21.77 19.00 -4.92
CA HIS A 123 22.37 19.96 -3.98
C HIS A 123 23.63 19.40 -3.31
N LEU A 124 24.63 19.07 -4.14
CA LEU A 124 25.84 18.35 -3.70
C LEU A 124 26.73 19.17 -2.76
N ASP A 125 26.75 20.49 -2.88
CA ASP A 125 27.57 21.35 -2.01
C ASP A 125 27.05 21.31 -0.57
N GLU A 126 25.73 21.37 -0.38
CA GLU A 126 25.09 21.25 0.91
C GLU A 126 25.29 19.85 1.52
N VAL A 127 25.17 18.80 0.70
CA VAL A 127 25.46 17.42 1.13
C VAL A 127 26.93 17.29 1.55
N ALA A 128 27.87 17.85 0.79
CA ALA A 128 29.29 17.83 1.12
C ALA A 128 29.56 18.55 2.44
N ASN A 129 28.89 19.67 2.72
CA ASN A 129 29.02 20.36 4.00
C ASN A 129 28.56 19.50 5.18
N VAL A 130 27.42 18.81 5.06
CA VAL A 130 26.94 17.86 6.09
C VAL A 130 27.94 16.73 6.31
N LEU A 131 28.50 16.17 5.22
CA LEU A 131 29.53 15.13 5.34
C LEU A 131 30.79 15.66 6.03
N ARG A 132 31.22 16.90 5.75
CA ARG A 132 32.35 17.51 6.46
C ARG A 132 32.09 17.70 7.95
N GLU A 133 30.88 18.10 8.33
CA GLU A 133 30.47 18.16 9.74
C GLU A 133 30.53 16.78 10.42
N TRP A 134 30.26 15.71 9.68
CA TRP A 134 30.41 14.34 10.17
C TRP A 134 31.87 13.86 10.18
N GLY A 135 32.80 14.69 9.72
CA GLY A 135 34.23 14.46 9.76
C GLY A 135 34.82 13.79 8.52
N TYR A 136 34.07 13.76 7.41
CA TYR A 136 34.69 13.53 6.11
C TYR A 136 35.58 14.75 5.77
N ASP A 137 36.72 14.56 5.09
CA ASP A 137 37.66 15.64 4.72
C ASP A 137 38.48 16.24 5.89
N ILE A 138 38.63 15.51 7.02
CA ILE A 138 39.58 15.86 8.09
C ILE A 138 40.90 15.12 7.84
N GLU A 139 42.02 15.86 7.74
CA GLU A 139 43.41 15.33 7.66
C GLU A 139 43.98 14.91 9.03
#